data_AF-A0A1M3FYC0-F1
#
_entry.id   AF-A0A1M3FYC0-F1
#
_cell.length_a   1.000
_cell.length_b   1.000
_cell.length_c   1.000
_cell.angle_alpha   90.00
_cell.angle_beta   90.00
_cell.angle_gamma   90.00
#
_symmetry.space_group_name_H-M   'P 1'
#
loop_
_entity.id
_entity.type
_entity.pdbx_description
1 polymer ?
#
loop_
_entity_poly.entity_id
_entity_poly.type
_entity_poly.pdbx_seq_one_letter_code
_entity_poly.pdbx_strand_id
1 'polypeptide(L)'
;MKKKIQFTDFRNLCIANSSSKYVSQILDIIYNGDCIFYPGIIMPRTQMSSLYRLRLEIQKDNESAENEFLNDYENTVVAMENSESEEIGICSLITDQESYLVFSEPEEGKIAGIIRTQYSGSIANCETDIDESIRRGYTSDAEKYTSGILVREWQHL
;
A
#
# COMPACT_ATOMS: atom_id res chain seq x y z
N MET A 1 7.45 -11.06 -16.34
CA MET A 1 6.61 -10.10 -15.60
C MET A 1 6.30 -10.64 -14.22
N LYS A 2 6.93 -10.10 -13.17
CA LYS A 2 6.34 -10.17 -11.83
C LYS A 2 5.08 -9.30 -11.90
N LYS A 3 3.89 -9.88 -11.72
CA LYS A 3 2.62 -9.11 -11.80
C LYS A 3 2.25 -8.43 -10.48
N LYS A 4 2.85 -8.86 -9.37
CA LYS A 4 2.56 -8.40 -8.01
C LYS A 4 3.84 -8.18 -7.21
N ILE A 5 3.81 -7.21 -6.32
CA ILE A 5 4.89 -6.96 -5.35
C ILE A 5 4.74 -7.97 -4.21
N GLN A 6 5.75 -8.81 -4.00
CA GLN A 6 5.79 -9.74 -2.88
C GLN A 6 6.20 -9.02 -1.59
N PHE A 7 5.81 -9.53 -0.42
CA PHE A 7 6.16 -8.91 0.86
C PHE A 7 7.68 -8.77 1.05
N THR A 8 8.47 -9.75 0.61
CA THR A 8 9.94 -9.68 0.67
C THR A 8 10.50 -8.58 -0.21
N ASP A 9 9.93 -8.37 -1.40
CA ASP A 9 10.34 -7.29 -2.30
C ASP A 9 9.98 -5.93 -1.70
N PHE A 10 8.77 -5.81 -1.14
CA PHE A 10 8.30 -4.62 -0.41
C PHE A 10 9.20 -4.28 0.79
N ARG A 11 9.54 -5.27 1.62
CA ARG A 11 10.45 -5.08 2.75
C ARG A 11 11.82 -4.58 2.28
N ASN A 12 12.39 -5.17 1.24
CA ASN A 12 13.68 -4.74 0.70
C ASN A 12 13.62 -3.32 0.14
N LEU A 13 12.50 -2.97 -0.51
CA LEU A 13 12.23 -1.62 -0.98
C LEU A 13 12.21 -0.62 0.18
N CYS A 14 11.52 -0.93 1.28
CA CYS A 14 11.52 -0.09 2.47
C CYS A 14 12.92 0.08 3.07
N ILE A 15 13.73 -0.99 3.14
CA ILE A 15 15.12 -0.88 3.63
C ILE A 15 15.93 0.09 2.77
N ALA A 16 15.83 -0.02 1.44
CA ALA A 16 16.53 0.85 0.50
C ALA A 16 16.06 2.32 0.55
N ASN A 17 14.83 2.57 1.02
CA ASN A 17 14.20 3.89 1.08
C ASN A 17 14.00 4.38 2.52
N SER A 18 14.86 3.96 3.46
CA SER A 18 14.73 4.25 4.90
C SER A 18 14.66 5.74 5.28
N SER A 19 15.11 6.64 4.40
CA SER A 19 15.00 8.09 4.60
C SER A 19 13.65 8.68 4.22
N SER A 20 12.79 7.93 3.53
CA SER A 20 11.49 8.42 3.06
C SER A 20 10.47 8.50 4.20
N LYS A 21 9.53 9.45 4.09
CA LYS A 21 8.45 9.63 5.07
C LYS A 21 7.73 8.30 5.32
N TYR A 22 7.42 8.00 6.58
CA TYR A 22 6.77 6.77 7.06
C TYR A 22 7.54 5.46 6.93
N VAL A 23 8.61 5.38 6.14
CA VAL A 23 9.30 4.10 5.92
C VAL A 23 9.87 3.50 7.19
N SER A 24 10.44 4.31 8.09
CA SER A 24 10.91 3.82 9.39
C SER A 24 9.79 3.23 10.25
N GLN A 25 8.58 3.80 10.18
CA GLN A 25 7.41 3.27 10.90
C GLN A 25 6.94 1.96 10.27
N ILE A 26 6.88 1.89 8.95
CA ILE A 26 6.56 0.66 8.20
C ILE A 26 7.56 -0.45 8.53
N LEU A 27 8.86 -0.14 8.57
CA LEU A 27 9.89 -1.11 8.93
C LEU A 27 9.70 -1.62 10.37
N ASP A 28 9.40 -0.73 11.32
CA ASP A 28 9.10 -1.13 12.69
C ASP A 28 7.89 -2.07 12.76
N ILE A 29 6.80 -1.77 12.06
CA ILE A 29 5.63 -2.65 11.93
C ILE A 29 6.03 -4.00 11.34
N ILE A 30 6.80 -4.01 10.24
CA ILE A 30 7.27 -5.24 9.59
C ILE A 30 8.08 -6.11 10.56
N TYR A 31 8.88 -5.51 11.45
CA TYR A 31 9.76 -6.28 12.33
C TYR A 31 9.13 -6.66 13.67
N ASN A 32 8.24 -5.83 14.19
CA ASN A 32 7.82 -5.89 15.59
C ASN A 32 6.29 -5.92 15.77
N GLY A 33 5.52 -5.74 14.70
CA GLY A 33 4.06 -5.59 14.76
C GLY A 33 3.30 -6.68 14.01
N ASP A 34 1.98 -6.61 14.14
CA ASP A 34 1.05 -7.35 13.30
C ASP A 34 0.62 -6.48 12.11
N CYS A 35 0.48 -7.09 10.94
CA CYS A 35 -0.02 -6.40 9.76
C CYS A 35 -0.67 -7.35 8.76
N ILE A 36 -1.53 -6.79 7.91
CA ILE A 36 -2.03 -7.43 6.71
C ILE A 36 -1.42 -6.72 5.51
N PHE A 37 -0.68 -7.46 4.71
CA PHE A 37 -0.11 -7.02 3.46
C PHE A 37 -1.01 -7.45 2.30
N TYR A 38 -1.25 -6.52 1.38
CA TYR A 38 -1.87 -6.84 0.10
C TYR A 38 -0.82 -6.71 -1.01
N PRO A 39 -0.41 -7.82 -1.63
CA PRO A 39 0.43 -7.81 -2.81
C PRO A 39 -0.37 -7.17 -3.94
N GLY A 40 -0.12 -5.89 -4.19
CA GLY A 40 -0.86 -5.15 -5.20
C GLY A 40 -0.35 -5.42 -6.61
N ILE A 41 -0.46 -4.43 -7.48
CA ILE A 41 -0.23 -4.60 -8.93
C ILE A 41 0.88 -3.69 -9.43
N ILE A 42 1.45 -4.05 -10.57
CA ILE A 42 2.32 -3.18 -11.36
C ILE A 42 1.56 -2.81 -12.64
N MET A 43 1.56 -1.52 -12.98
CA MET A 43 0.88 -1.03 -14.18
C MET A 43 1.62 0.15 -14.80
N PRO A 44 1.33 0.51 -16.07
CA PRO A 44 1.96 1.65 -16.72
C PRO A 44 1.78 2.94 -15.90
N ARG A 45 2.86 3.70 -15.74
CA ARG A 45 2.92 4.94 -14.95
C ARG A 45 1.78 5.90 -15.30
N THR A 46 1.51 6.09 -16.59
CA THR A 46 0.47 7.01 -17.08
C THR A 46 -0.94 6.59 -16.66
N GLN A 47 -1.22 5.29 -16.57
CA GLN A 47 -2.50 4.78 -16.08
C GLN A 47 -2.61 4.96 -14.57
N MET A 48 -1.56 4.64 -13.83
CA MET A 48 -1.53 4.80 -12.37
C MET A 48 -1.71 6.25 -11.98
N SER A 49 -0.91 7.17 -12.54
CA SER A 49 -0.99 8.59 -12.19
C SER A 49 -2.33 9.21 -12.56
N SER A 50 -2.90 8.85 -13.72
CA SER A 50 -4.21 9.34 -14.15
C SER A 50 -5.33 8.87 -13.21
N LEU A 51 -5.31 7.60 -12.79
CA LEU A 51 -6.28 7.05 -11.83
C LEU A 51 -6.20 7.77 -10.48
N TYR A 52 -4.99 7.95 -9.95
CA TYR A 52 -4.80 8.54 -8.63
C TYR A 52 -4.99 10.06 -8.65
N ARG A 53 -4.71 10.75 -9.76
CA ARG A 53 -5.10 12.15 -9.94
C ARG A 53 -6.62 12.30 -9.87
N LEU A 54 -7.39 11.46 -10.56
CA LEU A 54 -8.85 11.49 -10.48
C LEU A 54 -9.34 11.27 -9.03
N ARG A 55 -8.75 10.30 -8.33
CA ARG A 55 -9.09 10.04 -6.92
C ARG A 55 -8.72 11.21 -5.99
N LEU A 56 -7.61 11.90 -6.24
CA LEU A 56 -7.22 13.10 -5.51
C LEU A 56 -8.28 14.21 -5.66
N GLU A 57 -8.74 14.48 -6.87
CA GLU A 57 -9.76 15.50 -7.10
C GLU A 57 -11.07 15.14 -6.38
N ILE A 58 -11.53 13.90 -6.47
CA ILE A 58 -12.69 13.40 -5.72
C ILE A 58 -12.52 13.61 -4.21
N GLN A 59 -11.29 13.42 -3.70
CA GLN A 59 -11.00 13.56 -2.29
C GLN A 59 -10.90 15.03 -1.85
N LYS A 60 -10.42 15.93 -2.71
CA LYS A 60 -10.40 17.38 -2.47
C LYS A 60 -11.82 17.96 -2.38
N ASP A 61 -12.77 17.38 -3.11
CA ASP A 61 -14.19 17.72 -3.01
C ASP A 61 -14.82 17.25 -1.68
N ASN A 62 -14.15 16.39 -0.91
CA ASN A 62 -14.59 15.95 0.40
C ASN A 62 -14.04 16.87 1.50
N GLU A 63 -14.88 17.77 2.00
CA GLU A 63 -14.54 18.77 3.03
C GLU A 63 -14.05 18.17 4.37
N SER A 64 -14.22 16.87 4.59
CA SER A 64 -13.79 16.17 5.82
C SER A 64 -12.39 15.57 5.75
N ALA A 65 -11.70 15.68 4.61
CA ALA A 65 -10.38 15.08 4.43
C ALA A 65 -9.31 15.77 5.28
N GLU A 66 -8.50 14.98 6.00
CA GLU A 66 -7.39 15.52 6.77
C GLU A 66 -6.32 16.13 5.86
N ASN A 67 -5.80 17.30 6.26
CA ASN A 67 -4.79 18.03 5.47
C ASN A 67 -3.51 17.22 5.23
N GLU A 68 -3.04 16.45 6.22
CA GLU A 68 -1.84 15.64 6.04
C GLU A 68 -2.06 14.54 5.00
N PHE A 69 -3.22 13.87 5.05
CA PHE A 69 -3.60 12.87 4.07
C PHE A 69 -3.67 13.46 2.65
N LEU A 70 -4.33 14.61 2.48
CA LEU A 70 -4.38 15.30 1.18
C LEU A 70 -2.98 15.67 0.67
N ASN A 71 -2.11 16.15 1.54
CA ASN A 71 -0.73 16.49 1.17
C ASN A 71 0.08 15.25 0.76
N ASP A 72 -0.02 14.16 1.50
CA ASP A 72 0.64 12.89 1.14
C ASP A 72 0.14 12.38 -0.22
N TYR A 73 -1.17 12.50 -0.46
CA TYR A 73 -1.82 12.11 -1.71
C TYR A 73 -1.32 12.95 -2.89
N GLU A 74 -1.34 14.27 -2.76
CA GLU A 74 -0.91 15.20 -3.81
C GLU A 74 0.58 15.03 -4.13
N ASN A 75 1.44 14.96 -3.11
CA ASN A 75 2.87 14.73 -3.31
C ASN A 75 3.14 13.39 -4.02
N THR A 76 2.40 12.34 -3.65
CA THR A 76 2.52 11.02 -4.29
C THR A 76 2.11 11.06 -5.76
N VAL A 77 1.00 11.72 -6.10
CA VAL A 77 0.55 11.89 -7.49
C VAL A 77 1.59 12.66 -8.31
N VAL A 78 2.08 13.80 -7.79
CA VAL A 78 3.10 14.61 -8.47
C VAL A 78 4.40 13.85 -8.66
N ALA A 79 4.82 13.04 -7.68
CA ALA A 79 6.02 12.21 -7.79
C ALA A 79 5.86 11.14 -8.88
N MET A 80 4.73 10.44 -8.92
CA MET A 80 4.45 9.44 -9.98
C MET A 80 4.40 10.07 -11.38
N GLU A 81 3.95 11.31 -11.52
CA GLU A 81 3.86 11.98 -12.83
C GLU A 81 5.19 12.47 -13.36
N ASN A 82 6.10 12.81 -12.46
CA ASN A 82 7.46 13.22 -12.79
C ASN A 82 8.45 12.06 -12.80
N SER A 83 8.01 10.86 -12.42
CA SER A 83 8.83 9.64 -12.47
C SER A 83 9.28 9.33 -13.89
N GLU A 84 10.53 8.91 -14.02
CA GLU A 84 11.12 8.41 -15.27
C GLU A 84 10.75 6.95 -15.56
N SER A 85 10.20 6.22 -14.56
CA SER A 85 9.82 4.82 -14.72
C SER A 85 8.67 4.64 -15.72
N GLU A 86 8.70 3.56 -16.49
CA GLU A 86 7.58 3.18 -17.36
C GLU A 86 6.40 2.60 -16.58
N GLU A 87 6.67 1.99 -15.41
CA GLU A 87 5.69 1.29 -14.59
C GLU A 87 5.73 1.74 -13.12
N ILE A 88 4.55 1.79 -12.50
CA ILE A 88 4.41 2.03 -11.07
C ILE A 88 3.76 0.82 -10.42
N GLY A 89 4.41 0.33 -9.38
CA GLY A 89 3.89 -0.66 -8.47
C GLY A 89 3.07 -0.03 -7.36
N ILE A 90 2.02 -0.70 -6.92
CA ILE A 90 1.23 -0.35 -5.75
C ILE A 90 1.07 -1.56 -4.85
N CYS A 91 1.17 -1.37 -3.54
CA CYS A 91 0.81 -2.37 -2.53
C CYS A 91 0.26 -1.66 -1.29
N SER A 92 -0.34 -2.41 -0.37
CA SER A 92 -0.80 -1.84 0.89
C SER A 92 -0.43 -2.67 2.11
N LEU A 93 -0.27 -1.97 3.23
CA LEU A 93 -0.03 -2.52 4.55
C LEU A 93 -1.08 -1.96 5.50
N ILE A 94 -1.87 -2.84 6.12
CA ILE A 94 -2.91 -2.49 7.10
C ILE A 94 -2.45 -2.93 8.48
N THR A 95 -2.68 -2.06 9.47
CA THR A 95 -2.43 -2.29 10.90
C THR A 95 -3.69 -1.96 11.70
N ASP A 96 -3.64 -2.09 13.03
CA ASP A 96 -4.76 -1.74 13.91
C ASP A 96 -5.11 -0.24 13.95
N GLN A 97 -4.23 0.64 13.46
CA GLN A 97 -4.43 2.09 13.56
C GLN A 97 -4.30 2.81 12.22
N GLU A 98 -3.50 2.26 11.32
CA GLU A 98 -3.09 2.93 10.09
C GLU A 98 -3.14 1.95 8.93
N SER A 99 -3.46 2.48 7.76
CA SER A 99 -3.27 1.84 6.47
C SER A 99 -2.28 2.67 5.64
N TYR A 100 -1.34 1.99 5.01
CA TYR A 100 -0.32 2.59 4.15
C TYR A 100 -0.53 2.06 2.74
N LEU A 101 -0.75 2.98 1.80
CA LEU A 101 -0.73 2.68 0.38
C LEU A 101 0.60 3.15 -0.20
N VAL A 102 1.41 2.21 -0.68
CA VAL A 102 2.79 2.46 -1.08
C VAL A 102 2.92 2.34 -2.59
N PHE A 103 3.45 3.40 -3.21
CA PHE A 103 3.72 3.48 -4.64
C PHE A 103 5.22 3.37 -4.87
N SER A 104 5.61 2.50 -5.78
CA SER A 104 7.02 2.17 -6.03
C SER A 104 7.36 2.20 -7.51
N GLU A 105 8.59 2.56 -7.81
CA GLU A 105 9.24 2.41 -9.12
C GLU A 105 10.02 1.09 -9.08
N PRO A 106 9.46 -0.03 -9.60
CA PRO A 106 9.98 -1.35 -9.32
C PRO A 106 11.35 -1.64 -9.94
N GLU A 107 11.66 -1.03 -11.08
CA GLU A 107 12.94 -1.22 -11.78
C GLU A 107 14.06 -0.42 -11.11
N GLU A 108 13.72 0.73 -10.55
CA GLU A 108 14.61 1.69 -9.90
C GLU A 108 14.80 1.41 -8.42
N GLY A 109 13.93 0.57 -7.83
CA GLY A 109 13.96 0.24 -6.40
C GLY A 109 13.65 1.45 -5.51
N LYS A 110 12.78 2.36 -5.98
CA LYS A 110 12.41 3.59 -5.26
C LYS A 110 10.96 3.60 -4.83
N ILE A 111 10.68 4.27 -3.72
CA ILE A 111 9.32 4.60 -3.32
C ILE A 111 8.95 5.96 -3.91
N ALA A 112 7.98 5.99 -4.82
CA ALA A 112 7.44 7.21 -5.41
C ALA A 112 6.59 7.99 -4.40
N GLY A 113 5.89 7.31 -3.51
CA GLY A 113 5.13 7.96 -2.44
C GLY A 113 4.41 6.97 -1.54
N ILE A 114 3.99 7.46 -0.37
CA ILE A 114 3.23 6.70 0.62
C ILE A 114 2.07 7.57 1.06
N ILE A 115 0.87 7.03 0.92
CA ILE A 115 -0.35 7.65 1.42
C ILE A 115 -0.73 6.92 2.70
N ARG A 116 -0.72 7.63 3.83
CA ARG A 116 -1.12 7.10 5.13
C ARG A 116 -2.55 7.56 5.45
N THR A 117 -3.37 6.63 5.90
CA THR A 117 -4.74 6.89 6.37
C THR A 117 -4.99 6.19 7.68
N GLN A 118 -5.68 6.85 8.60
CA GLN A 118 -6.20 6.19 9.79
C GLN A 118 -7.12 5.03 9.38
N TYR A 119 -6.91 3.88 10.00
CA TYR A 119 -7.77 2.72 9.87
C TYR A 119 -8.68 2.65 11.10
N SER A 120 -9.98 2.67 10.87
CA SER A 120 -10.99 2.68 11.94
C SER A 120 -11.34 1.30 12.49
N GLY A 121 -10.72 0.23 11.96
CA GLY A 121 -10.90 -1.15 12.40
C GLY A 121 -9.65 -1.73 13.06
N SER A 122 -9.75 -2.98 13.49
CA SER A 122 -8.59 -3.80 13.89
C SER A 122 -8.17 -4.76 12.77
N ILE A 123 -6.98 -5.34 12.89
CA ILE A 123 -6.54 -6.46 12.05
C ILE A 123 -7.58 -7.58 12.08
N ALA A 124 -8.16 -7.89 13.24
CA ALA A 124 -9.21 -8.91 13.35
C ALA A 124 -10.49 -8.55 12.55
N ASN A 125 -10.84 -7.26 12.48
CA ASN A 125 -11.92 -6.80 11.60
C ASN A 125 -11.55 -7.02 10.13
N CYS A 126 -10.33 -6.65 9.75
CA CYS A 126 -9.83 -6.86 8.39
C CYS A 126 -9.81 -8.34 7.99
N GLU A 127 -9.36 -9.24 8.88
CA GLU A 127 -9.43 -10.70 8.66
C GLU A 127 -10.86 -11.17 8.41
N THR A 128 -11.81 -10.67 9.22
CA THR A 128 -13.23 -11.00 9.08
C THR A 128 -13.76 -10.53 7.72
N ASP A 129 -13.46 -9.29 7.32
CA ASP A 129 -13.89 -8.72 6.05
C ASP A 129 -13.30 -9.47 4.84
N ILE A 130 -12.05 -9.93 4.94
CA ILE A 130 -11.42 -10.78 3.92
C ILE A 130 -12.16 -12.12 3.83
N ASP A 131 -12.39 -12.78 4.97
CA ASP A 131 -13.08 -14.07 5.03
C ASP A 131 -14.53 -13.94 4.49
N GLU A 132 -15.23 -12.86 4.81
CA GLU A 132 -16.55 -12.55 4.27
C GLU A 132 -16.52 -12.37 2.74
N SER A 133 -15.51 -11.65 2.23
CA SER A 133 -15.36 -11.37 0.81
C SER A 133 -15.14 -12.65 0.01
N ILE A 134 -14.28 -13.54 0.52
CA ILE A 134 -14.04 -14.87 -0.08
C ILE A 134 -15.30 -15.72 -0.03
N ARG A 135 -16.02 -15.72 1.10
CA ARG A 135 -17.30 -16.43 1.23
C ARG A 135 -18.37 -15.94 0.24
N ARG A 136 -18.32 -14.66 -0.17
CA ARG A 136 -19.18 -14.07 -1.21
C ARG A 136 -18.70 -14.36 -2.64
N GLY A 137 -17.56 -15.03 -2.81
CA GLY A 137 -17.00 -15.42 -4.10
C GLY A 137 -16.03 -14.40 -4.72
N TYR A 138 -15.53 -13.44 -3.93
CA TYR A 138 -14.50 -12.50 -4.38
C TYR A 138 -13.09 -13.02 -4.08
N THR A 139 -12.12 -12.61 -4.89
CA THR A 139 -10.70 -12.91 -4.67
C THR A 139 -10.07 -11.98 -3.64
N SER A 140 -9.26 -12.55 -2.75
CA SER A 140 -8.31 -11.81 -1.91
C SER A 140 -6.96 -12.51 -2.01
N ASP A 141 -5.90 -11.74 -2.17
CA ASP A 141 -4.51 -12.21 -2.13
C ASP A 141 -3.79 -11.71 -0.88
N ALA A 142 -4.53 -11.47 0.21
CA ALA A 142 -3.97 -10.89 1.42
C ALA A 142 -3.02 -11.86 2.15
N GLU A 143 -2.02 -11.31 2.84
CA GLU A 143 -1.06 -12.04 3.65
C GLU A 143 -0.99 -11.39 5.04
N LYS A 144 -1.17 -12.16 6.12
CA LYS A 144 -0.98 -11.68 7.48
C LYS A 144 0.42 -12.02 7.97
N TYR A 145 1.07 -11.03 8.56
CA TYR A 145 2.36 -11.17 9.20
C TYR A 145 2.29 -10.77 10.67
N THR A 146 3.09 -11.45 11.50
CA THR A 146 3.36 -11.10 12.90
C THR A 146 4.86 -11.06 13.08
N SER A 147 5.40 -9.88 13.43
CA SER A 147 6.84 -9.65 13.61
C SER A 147 7.67 -10.16 12.41
N GLY A 148 7.17 -9.91 11.20
CA GLY A 148 7.83 -10.26 9.94
C GLY A 148 7.72 -11.72 9.52
N ILE A 149 6.97 -12.53 10.28
CA ILE A 149 6.73 -13.94 9.99
C ILE A 149 5.33 -14.09 9.40
N LEU A 150 5.22 -14.74 8.25
CA LEU A 150 3.92 -15.06 7.63
C LEU A 150 3.16 -16.01 8.54
N VAL A 151 1.96 -15.62 8.97
CA VAL A 151 1.10 -16.43 9.86
C VAL A 151 -0.15 -16.95 9.15
N ARG A 152 -0.64 -16.24 8.13
CA ARG A 152 -1.82 -16.64 7.36
C ARG A 152 -1.73 -16.05 5.97
N GLU A 153 -2.18 -16.81 4.99
CA GLU A 153 -2.33 -16.37 3.63
C GLU A 153 -3.76 -16.65 3.19
N TRP A 154 -4.38 -15.68 2.53
CA TRP A 154 -5.63 -15.87 1.82
C TRP A 154 -5.30 -15.96 0.34
N GLN A 155 -5.50 -17.14 -0.23
CA GLN A 155 -5.46 -17.35 -1.66
C GLN A 155 -6.82 -17.88 -2.10
N HIS A 156 -7.19 -17.63 -3.35
CA HIS A 156 -8.30 -18.34 -3.97
C HIS A 156 -7.90 -19.81 -4.18
N LEU A 157 -8.78 -20.74 -3.78
CA LEU A 157 -8.75 -22.15 -4.22
C LEU A 157 -9.15 -22.25 -5.70
#